data_AF-A0A3P6EX03-F1
#
_entry.id   AF-A0A3P6EX03-F1
#
_cell.length_a   1.000
_cell.length_b   1.000
_cell.length_c   1.000
_cell.angle_alpha   90.00
_cell.angle_beta   90.00
_cell.angle_gamma   90.00
#
_symmetry.space_group_name_H-M   'P 1'
#
loop_
_entity.id
_entity.type
_entity.pdbx_description
1 polymer ?
#
loop_
_entity_poly.entity_id
_entity_poly.type
_entity_poly.pdbx_seq_one_letter_code
_entity_poly.pdbx_strand_id
1 'polypeptide(L)' 'METWNLRRRETTLHSELEALKWAMESMLQHSTWQKFGTDCKDLIAMITDPQAWPNFSTE' A
#
# COMPACT_ATOMS: atom_id res chain seq x y z
N MET A 1 -11.60 -32.77 -7.64
CA MET A 1 -10.49 -32.05 -8.30
C MET A 1 -11.09 -30.76 -8.81
N GLU A 2 -11.14 -29.73 -7.98
CA GLU A 2 -11.67 -28.42 -8.35
C GLU A 2 -10.64 -27.38 -7.95
N THR A 3 -9.89 -26.90 -8.94
CA THR A 3 -8.95 -25.80 -8.77
C THR A 3 -9.77 -24.53 -8.65
N TRP A 4 -10.04 -24.12 -7.41
CA TRP A 4 -10.62 -22.81 -7.15
C TRP A 4 -9.66 -21.78 -7.72
N ASN A 5 -10.11 -21.08 -8.76
CA ASN A 5 -9.46 -19.90 -9.28
C ASN A 5 -9.56 -18.80 -8.21
N LEU A 6 -8.72 -18.89 -7.17
CA LEU A 6 -8.34 -17.75 -6.36
C LEU A 6 -7.56 -16.83 -7.28
N ARG A 7 -8.27 -16.07 -8.10
CA ARG A 7 -7.78 -14.78 -8.57
C ARG A 7 -7.60 -13.99 -7.28
N ARG A 8 -6.40 -14.09 -6.68
CA ARG A 8 -5.94 -13.28 -5.55
C ARG A 8 -6.44 -11.88 -5.84
N ARG A 9 -7.52 -11.47 -5.15
CA ARG A 9 -7.96 -10.09 -5.21
C ARG A 9 -6.88 -9.37 -4.44
N GLU A 10 -5.86 -8.93 -5.19
CA GLU A 10 -4.94 -7.90 -4.74
C GLU A 10 -5.81 -6.88 -4.02
N THR A 11 -5.67 -6.79 -2.69
CA THR A 11 -6.59 -5.99 -1.89
C THR A 11 -6.52 -4.56 -2.39
N THR A 12 -7.62 -3.80 -2.33
CA THR A 12 -7.62 -2.39 -2.75
C THR A 12 -6.48 -1.61 -2.07
N LEU A 13 -6.20 -1.97 -0.80
CA LEU A 13 -5.07 -1.47 -0.04
C LEU A 13 -3.70 -1.77 -0.66
N HIS A 14 -3.49 -3.00 -1.17
CA HIS A 14 -2.23 -3.36 -1.84
C HIS A 14 -2.03 -2.55 -3.13
N SER A 15 -3.09 -2.35 -3.91
CA SER A 15 -3.02 -1.53 -5.13
C SER A 15 -2.76 -0.05 -4.83
N GLU A 16 -3.35 0.48 -3.76
CA GLU A 16 -3.10 1.86 -3.29
C GLU A 16 -1.66 2.02 -2.79
N LEU A 17 -1.13 1.04 -2.05
CA LEU A 17 0.24 1.05 -1.57
C LEU A 17 1.26 1.01 -2.72
N GLU A 18 1.06 0.12 -3.69
CA GLU A 18 1.93 0.02 -4.87
C GLU A 18 1.86 1.28 -5.73
N ALA A 19 0.68 1.87 -5.92
CA ALA A 19 0.52 3.13 -6.63
C ALA A 19 1.23 4.29 -5.91
N LEU A 20 1.12 4.37 -4.57
CA LEU A 20 1.80 5.39 -3.77
C LEU A 20 3.32 5.23 -3.84
N LYS A 21 3.82 4.00 -3.72
CA LYS A 21 5.25 3.69 -3.80
C LYS A 21 5.81 4.05 -5.17
N TRP A 22 5.10 3.68 -6.25
CA TRP A 22 5.50 4.05 -7.61
C TRP A 22 5.56 5.57 -7.81
N ALA A 23 4.56 6.29 -7.29
CA ALA A 23 4.55 7.76 -7.35
C ALA A 23 5.73 8.37 -6.59
N MET A 24 6.06 7.85 -5.41
CA MET A 24 7.21 8.29 -4.62
C MET A 24 8.54 8.00 -5.33
N GLU A 25 8.73 6.79 -5.87
CA GLU A 25 9.95 6.41 -6.60
C GLU A 25 10.14 7.23 -7.88
N SER A 26 9.08 7.43 -8.65
CA SER A 26 9.11 8.27 -9.85
C SER A 26 9.44 9.72 -9.50
N MET A 27 8.82 10.26 -8.45
CA MET A 27 9.06 11.63 -8.02
C MET A 27 10.46 11.81 -7.41
N LEU A 28 11.01 10.81 -6.72
CA LEU A 28 12.37 10.83 -6.17
C LEU A 28 13.44 10.88 -7.27
N GLN A 29 13.19 10.24 -8.42
CA GLN A 29 14.08 10.34 -9.59
C GLN A 29 14.08 11.74 -10.21
N HIS A 30 13.04 12.55 -9.97
CA HIS A 30 12.88 13.87 -10.57
C HIS A 30 13.08 15.04 -9.60
N SER A 31 13.02 14.82 -8.28
CA SER A 31 13.38 15.83 -7.28
C SER A 31 13.69 15.22 -5.91
N THR A 32 14.54 15.89 -5.12
CA THR A 32 14.94 15.48 -3.77
C THR A 32 13.97 15.90 -2.67
N TRP A 33 12.90 16.65 -2.97
CA TRP A 33 12.01 17.19 -1.94
C TRP A 33 10.54 17.15 -2.36
N GLN A 34 9.77 16.20 -1.81
CA GLN A 34 8.32 16.22 -1.90
C GLN A 34 7.66 15.87 -0.55
N LYS A 35 6.57 16.59 -0.25
CA LYS A 35 5.60 16.20 0.78
C LYS A 35 4.47 15.46 0.08
N PHE A 36 4.31 14.19 0.40
CA PHE A 36 3.20 13.38 -0.08
C PHE A 36 2.04 13.45 0.91
N GLY A 37 0.85 13.81 0.40
CA GLY A 37 -0.40 13.71 1.13
C GLY A 37 -1.18 12.49 0.65
N THR A 38 -1.67 11.68 1.57
CA THR A 38 -2.63 10.62 1.31
C THR A 38 -3.83 10.83 2.23
N ASP A 39 -5.04 10.58 1.75
CA ASP A 39 -6.28 10.57 2.52
C ASP A 39 -6.66 9.16 3.00
N CYS A 40 -5.87 8.15 2.62
CA CYS A 40 -6.07 6.78 3.03
C CYS A 40 -5.69 6.60 4.51
N LYS A 41 -6.70 6.46 5.35
CA LYS A 41 -6.55 6.30 6.81
C LYS A 41 -5.73 5.07 7.17
N ASP A 42 -5.84 4.01 6.39
CA ASP A 42 -5.12 2.75 6.59
C ASP A 42 -3.63 2.93 6.31
N LEU A 43 -3.28 3.65 5.23
CA LEU A 43 -1.89 4.02 4.94
C LEU A 43 -1.31 4.96 6.01
N ILE A 44 -2.08 5.93 6.47
CA ILE A 44 -1.66 6.83 7.57
C ILE A 44 -1.41 6.03 8.84
N ALA A 45 -2.31 5.12 9.20
CA ALA A 45 -2.15 4.27 10.38
C ALA A 45 -0.94 3.34 10.26
N MET A 46 -0.71 2.74 9.09
CA MET A 46 0.47 1.91 8.82
C MET A 46 1.79 2.68 8.93
N ILE A 47 1.83 3.95 8.51
CA ILE A 47 3.03 4.80 8.60
C ILE A 47 3.24 5.34 10.03
N THR A 48 2.15 5.75 10.69
CA THR A 48 2.20 6.42 12.01
C THR A 48 2.42 5.43 13.14
N ASP A 49 1.77 4.27 13.07
CA ASP A 49 1.90 3.20 14.06
C ASP A 49 1.93 1.82 13.39
N PRO A 50 3.07 1.45 12.80
CA PRO A 50 3.24 0.15 12.16
C PRO A 50 3.14 -1.04 13.12
N GLN A 51 3.24 -0.82 14.45
CA GLN A 51 3.14 -1.90 15.44
C GLN A 51 1.70 -2.12 15.90
N ALA A 52 0.87 -1.07 15.93
CA ALA A 52 -0.58 -1.22 16.16
C ALA A 52 -1.35 -1.61 14.90
N TRP A 53 -0.76 -1.48 13.72
CA TRP A 53 -1.36 -1.98 12.49
C TRP A 53 -1.39 -3.51 12.54
N PRO A 54 -2.59 -4.15 12.56
CA PRO A 54 -2.66 -5.60 12.53
C PRO A 54 -2.01 -6.02 11.21
N ASN A 55 -0.90 -6.75 11.34
CA ASN A 55 -0.23 -7.38 10.21
C ASN A 55 -1.32 -7.96 9.31
N PHE A 56 -1.30 -7.61 8.01
CA PHE A 56 -2.07 -8.31 6.98
C PHE A 56 -1.51 -9.74 6.87
N SER A 57 -1.70 -10.51 7.93
CA SER A 57 -1.50 -11.93 8.01
C SER A 57 -2.90 -12.50 8.10
N THR A 58 -3.25 -13.19 7.02
CA THR A 58 -4.48 -13.94 6.81
C THR A 58 -5.60 -13.16 6.12
N GLU A 59 -5.44 -12.99 4.80
CA GLU A 59 -6.46 -13.46 3.86
C GLU A 59 -5.81 -14.35 2.79
#